data_AF-A0A7V9FBW8-F1
#
_entry.id   AF-A0A7V9FBW8-F1
#
_cell.length_a   1.000
_cell.length_b   1.000
_cell.length_c   1.000
_cell.angle_alpha   90.00
_cell.angle_beta   90.00
_cell.angle_gamma   90.00
#
_symmetry.space_group_name_H-M   'P 1'
#
loop_
_entity.id
_entity.type
_entity.pdbx_description
1 polymer ?
#
loop_
_entity_poly.entity_id
_entity_poly.type
_entity_poly.pdbx_seq_one_letter_code
_entity_poly.pdbx_strand_id
1 'polypeptide(L)'
;MANAKKRHVVEQRRRVRTRRIDRRSGRQQILLLAAVAGCMVVLALASVWWLTGRIEAPAGQALYQFNTQDYHSLAFDPVDVNTVYFGHHDGLKVSHDAGASWQDAALSRVDAMQLVMPSNAPERRYAAGHDVFYISTDGGESWREQMNDLPGLDLHAFAGSPTDPNRLYTVPMGNGLWTSADGGTAWNETTMPPGAETQPIVLAVSPSDPEIVYLARNGEIAISTDRGMTWQSEP
;
A
#
# COMPACT_ATOMS: atom_id res chain seq x y z
N MET A 1 87.08 -47.19 -9.64
CA MET A 1 86.44 -45.94 -10.16
C MET A 1 84.90 -45.91 -10.09
N ALA A 2 84.18 -47.03 -9.89
CA ALA A 2 82.70 -47.04 -9.91
C ALA A 2 81.99 -46.41 -8.67
N ASN A 3 82.68 -46.29 -7.53
CA ASN A 3 82.06 -45.91 -6.25
C ASN A 3 81.87 -44.39 -6.09
N ALA A 4 82.75 -43.58 -6.68
CA ALA A 4 82.68 -42.11 -6.63
C ALA A 4 81.52 -41.54 -7.48
N LYS A 5 81.27 -42.10 -8.67
CA LYS A 5 80.14 -41.70 -9.52
C LYS A 5 78.78 -41.98 -8.87
N LYS A 6 78.61 -43.11 -8.18
CA LYS A 6 77.35 -43.43 -7.47
C LYS A 6 77.07 -42.46 -6.33
N ARG A 7 78.09 -42.10 -5.54
CA ARG A 7 77.94 -41.11 -4.45
C ARG A 7 77.55 -39.73 -4.97
N HIS A 8 78.16 -39.29 -6.07
CA HIS A 8 77.86 -37.99 -6.68
C HIS A 8 76.41 -37.88 -7.19
N VAL A 9 75.89 -38.95 -7.80
CA VAL A 9 74.50 -39.00 -8.28
C VAL A 9 73.49 -39.00 -7.12
N VAL A 10 73.81 -39.66 -6.00
CA VAL A 10 72.93 -39.68 -4.80
C VAL A 10 72.87 -38.30 -4.14
N GLU A 11 73.99 -37.59 -4.03
CA GLU A 11 74.03 -36.22 -3.51
C GLU A 11 73.29 -35.23 -4.40
N GLN A 12 73.44 -35.32 -5.72
CA GLN A 12 72.68 -34.48 -6.65
C GLN A 12 71.18 -34.73 -6.54
N ARG A 13 70.74 -35.99 -6.43
CA ARG A 13 69.32 -36.32 -6.21
C ARG A 13 68.80 -35.82 -4.86
N ARG A 14 69.61 -35.88 -3.80
CA ARG A 14 69.27 -35.28 -2.49
C ARG A 14 69.11 -33.76 -2.59
N ARG A 15 70.06 -33.06 -3.21
CA ARG A 15 70.03 -31.59 -3.41
C ARG A 15 68.84 -31.12 -4.25
N VAL A 16 68.49 -31.87 -5.31
CA VAL A 16 67.29 -31.58 -6.13
C VAL A 16 66.01 -31.83 -5.32
N ARG A 17 65.97 -32.89 -4.49
CA ARG A 17 64.82 -33.19 -3.63
C ARG A 17 64.62 -32.15 -2.52
N THR A 18 65.67 -31.71 -1.84
CA THR A 18 65.56 -30.62 -0.83
C THR A 18 65.14 -29.30 -1.47
N ARG A 19 65.75 -28.89 -2.59
CA ARG A 19 65.31 -27.69 -3.33
C ARG A 19 63.83 -27.74 -3.77
N ARG A 20 63.31 -28.94 -4.09
CA ARG A 20 61.91 -29.14 -4.48
C ARG A 20 60.96 -29.12 -3.28
N ILE A 21 61.42 -29.53 -2.10
CA ILE A 21 60.68 -29.45 -0.82
C ILE A 21 60.63 -27.99 -0.35
N ASP A 22 61.75 -27.26 -0.36
CA ASP A 22 61.80 -25.84 0.03
C ASP A 22 60.96 -24.94 -0.90
N ARG A 23 60.93 -25.23 -2.20
CA ARG A 23 60.05 -24.53 -3.14
C ARG A 23 58.56 -24.85 -2.93
N ARG A 24 58.23 -26.05 -2.43
CA ARG A 24 56.84 -26.43 -2.10
C ARG A 24 56.40 -25.80 -0.78
N SER A 25 57.25 -25.76 0.24
CA SER A 25 56.95 -25.10 1.52
C SER A 25 56.80 -23.59 1.37
N GLY A 26 57.66 -22.92 0.59
CA GLY A 26 57.53 -21.48 0.32
C GLY A 26 56.25 -21.12 -0.44
N ARG A 27 55.84 -21.94 -1.43
CA ARG A 27 54.55 -21.76 -2.12
C ARG A 27 53.35 -21.98 -1.19
N GLN A 28 53.41 -22.98 -0.31
CA GLN A 28 52.35 -23.22 0.67
C GLN A 28 52.24 -22.07 1.68
N GLN A 29 53.35 -21.52 2.14
CA GLN A 29 53.36 -20.34 3.02
C GLN A 29 52.76 -19.10 2.34
N ILE A 30 53.10 -18.85 1.08
CA ILE A 30 52.51 -17.73 0.31
C ILE A 30 51.00 -17.92 0.14
N LEU A 31 50.55 -19.14 -0.19
CA LEU A 31 49.12 -19.45 -0.33
C LEU A 31 48.37 -19.31 1.02
N LEU A 32 48.97 -19.72 2.13
CA LEU A 32 48.42 -19.53 3.48
C LEU A 32 48.31 -18.06 3.86
N LEU A 33 49.35 -17.25 3.61
CA LEU A 33 49.32 -15.82 3.87
C LEU A 33 48.29 -15.09 3.00
N ALA A 34 48.16 -15.47 1.72
CA ALA A 34 47.13 -14.94 0.84
C ALA A 34 45.72 -15.32 1.29
N ALA A 35 45.51 -16.55 1.78
CA ALA A 35 44.23 -17.00 2.32
C ALA A 35 43.85 -16.25 3.61
N VAL A 36 44.81 -16.05 4.52
CA VAL A 36 44.58 -15.27 5.76
C VAL A 36 44.26 -13.81 5.43
N ALA A 37 45.01 -13.19 4.50
CA ALA A 37 44.72 -11.83 4.05
C ALA A 37 43.33 -11.73 3.40
N GLY A 38 42.94 -12.70 2.57
CA GLY A 38 41.60 -12.79 1.99
C GLY A 38 40.50 -12.91 3.06
N CYS A 39 40.69 -13.77 4.06
CA CYS A 39 39.76 -13.91 5.19
C CYS A 39 39.64 -12.60 6.00
N MET A 40 40.75 -11.89 6.25
CA MET A 40 40.70 -10.62 6.96
C MET A 40 39.95 -9.54 6.16
N VAL A 41 40.10 -9.50 4.84
CA VAL A 41 39.33 -8.59 3.99
C VAL A 41 37.84 -8.93 4.03
N VAL A 42 37.47 -10.20 3.93
CA VAL A 42 36.06 -10.63 4.03
C VAL A 42 35.46 -10.29 5.38
N LEU A 43 36.20 -10.50 6.48
CA LEU A 43 35.76 -10.13 7.83
C LEU A 43 35.63 -8.61 8.01
N ALA A 44 36.56 -7.83 7.44
CA ALA A 44 36.47 -6.37 7.46
C ALA A 44 35.29 -5.84 6.63
N LEU A 45 34.99 -6.45 5.49
CA LEU A 45 33.82 -6.09 4.68
C LEU A 45 32.53 -6.52 5.36
N ALA A 46 32.50 -7.69 5.99
CA ALA A 46 31.37 -8.15 6.78
C ALA A 46 31.15 -7.29 8.03
N SER A 47 32.20 -6.81 8.68
CA SER A 47 32.09 -5.91 9.83
C SER A 47 31.65 -4.50 9.42
N VAL A 48 32.17 -3.97 8.31
CA VAL A 48 31.66 -2.72 7.73
C VAL A 48 30.19 -2.88 7.36
N TRP A 49 29.80 -3.95 6.67
CA TRP A 49 28.40 -4.22 6.34
C TRP A 49 27.53 -4.45 7.58
N TRP A 50 28.04 -5.07 8.66
CA TRP A 50 27.30 -5.20 9.91
C TRP A 50 27.14 -3.85 10.64
N LEU A 51 28.16 -3.00 10.59
CA LEU A 51 28.19 -1.68 11.21
C LEU A 51 27.39 -0.64 10.41
N THR A 52 27.33 -0.75 9.08
CA THR A 52 26.63 0.19 8.19
C THR A 52 25.34 -0.36 7.61
N GLY A 53 25.11 -1.67 7.61
CA GLY A 53 23.91 -2.33 7.08
C GLY A 53 22.71 -2.30 8.03
N ARG A 54 22.87 -1.70 9.22
CA ARG A 54 21.79 -1.28 10.11
C ARG A 54 21.50 0.21 9.94
N ILE A 55 21.32 0.68 8.71
CA ILE A 55 20.52 1.90 8.52
C ILE A 55 19.08 1.42 8.60
N GLU A 56 18.51 1.45 9.81
CA GLU A 56 17.06 1.59 9.91
C GLU A 56 16.72 2.79 9.03
N ALA A 57 15.88 2.60 8.01
CA ALA A 57 15.39 3.72 7.23
C ALA A 57 14.92 4.76 8.24
N PRO A 58 15.38 6.02 8.17
CA PRO A 58 14.97 7.03 9.13
C PRO A 58 13.45 6.98 9.18
N ALA A 59 12.88 6.85 10.39
CA ALA A 59 11.44 6.81 10.58
C ALA A 59 10.83 7.93 9.73
N GLY A 60 9.90 7.55 8.83
CA GLY A 60 9.34 8.50 7.87
C GLY A 60 8.88 9.74 8.61
N GLN A 61 9.45 10.89 8.25
CA GLN A 61 9.03 12.15 8.86
C GLN A 61 7.62 12.47 8.36
N ALA A 62 6.72 12.84 9.28
CA ALA A 62 5.40 13.31 8.89
C ALA A 62 5.54 14.55 7.97
N LEU A 63 4.90 14.50 6.81
CA LEU A 63 4.87 15.63 5.87
C LEU A 63 4.00 16.78 6.40
N TYR A 64 2.91 16.42 7.09
CA TYR A 64 1.96 17.35 7.67
C TYR A 64 1.30 16.71 8.90
N GLN A 65 0.87 17.52 9.87
CA GLN A 65 0.11 17.06 11.04
C GLN A 65 -1.20 17.82 11.12
N PHE A 66 -2.32 17.11 10.93
CA PHE A 66 -3.64 17.70 11.13
C PHE A 66 -3.91 17.92 12.62
N ASN A 67 -4.57 19.03 12.95
CA ASN A 67 -5.07 19.30 14.29
C ASN A 67 -6.52 18.79 14.43
N THR A 68 -6.74 17.52 14.13
CA THR A 68 -8.00 16.80 14.31
C THR A 68 -7.74 15.40 14.85
N GLN A 69 -8.74 14.81 15.51
CA GLN A 69 -8.72 13.40 15.88
C GLN A 69 -9.52 12.53 14.90
N ASP A 70 -10.23 13.18 13.97
CA ASP A 70 -11.18 12.52 13.08
C ASP A 70 -10.54 12.33 11.72
N TYR A 71 -10.03 11.11 11.48
CA TYR A 71 -9.37 10.70 10.24
C TYR A 71 -10.23 9.63 9.56
N HIS A 72 -10.87 9.97 8.44
CA HIS A 72 -11.81 9.04 7.79
C HIS A 72 -11.36 8.60 6.40
N SER A 73 -11.05 9.54 5.51
CA SER A 73 -10.66 9.18 4.14
C SER A 73 -9.55 10.05 3.58
N LEU A 74 -8.79 9.45 2.67
CA LEU A 74 -7.88 10.11 1.75
C LEU A 74 -8.24 9.69 0.33
N ALA A 75 -8.31 10.66 -0.59
CA ALA A 75 -8.61 10.39 -1.99
C ALA A 75 -7.74 11.26 -2.89
N PHE A 76 -7.10 10.63 -3.88
CA PHE A 76 -6.40 11.35 -4.94
C PHE A 76 -7.41 11.88 -5.95
N ASP A 77 -7.16 13.09 -6.44
CA ASP A 77 -7.83 13.60 -7.62
C ASP A 77 -7.51 12.68 -8.82
N PRO A 78 -8.52 12.27 -9.62
CA PRO A 78 -8.32 11.33 -10.72
C PRO A 78 -7.60 11.97 -11.93
N VAL A 79 -7.45 13.30 -11.96
CA VAL A 79 -6.82 14.06 -13.04
C VAL A 79 -5.45 14.58 -12.63
N ASP A 80 -5.30 15.08 -11.40
CA ASP A 80 -4.05 15.62 -10.88
C ASP A 80 -3.55 14.85 -9.65
N VAL A 81 -2.49 14.06 -9.84
CA VAL A 81 -1.88 13.25 -8.77
C VAL A 81 -1.30 14.07 -7.61
N ASN A 82 -1.05 15.37 -7.80
CA ASN A 82 -0.62 16.25 -6.71
C ASN A 82 -1.79 16.75 -5.87
N THR A 83 -3.02 16.59 -6.35
CA THR A 83 -4.21 16.98 -5.63
C THR A 83 -4.73 15.81 -4.79
N VAL A 84 -4.81 16.01 -3.48
CA VAL A 84 -5.25 15.00 -2.50
C VAL A 84 -6.28 15.62 -1.56
N TYR A 85 -7.38 14.92 -1.33
CA TYR A 85 -8.42 15.32 -0.40
C TYR A 85 -8.37 14.46 0.86
N PHE A 86 -8.74 15.08 1.99
CA PHE A 86 -8.85 14.44 3.29
C PHE A 86 -10.22 14.74 3.90
N GLY A 87 -11.01 13.71 4.19
CA GLY A 87 -12.33 13.83 4.81
C GLY A 87 -12.28 13.72 6.34
N HIS A 88 -12.99 14.62 7.03
CA HIS A 88 -13.13 14.65 8.49
C HIS A 88 -14.49 15.25 8.93
N HIS A 89 -14.73 15.28 10.25
CA HIS A 89 -15.99 15.75 10.84
C HIS A 89 -16.36 17.24 10.62
N ASP A 90 -15.48 18.04 9.98
CA ASP A 90 -15.73 19.47 9.71
C ASP A 90 -15.56 19.80 8.21
N GLY A 91 -15.63 18.76 7.38
CA GLY A 91 -15.66 18.84 5.92
C GLY A 91 -14.44 18.18 5.28
N LEU A 92 -13.98 18.78 4.19
CA LEU A 92 -12.85 18.30 3.42
C LEU A 92 -11.68 19.27 3.53
N LYS A 93 -10.47 18.72 3.71
CA LYS A 93 -9.22 19.42 3.38
C LYS A 93 -8.76 19.02 2.00
N VAL A 94 -8.00 19.89 1.36
CA VAL A 94 -7.33 19.62 0.07
C VAL A 94 -5.88 20.06 0.12
N SER A 95 -5.02 19.26 -0.49
CA SER A 95 -3.64 19.56 -0.85
C SER A 95 -3.54 19.61 -2.37
N HIS A 96 -2.73 20.52 -2.91
CA HIS A 96 -2.39 20.60 -4.33
C HIS A 96 -0.89 20.37 -4.60
N ASP A 97 -0.16 19.86 -3.59
CA ASP A 97 1.29 19.67 -3.60
C ASP A 97 1.68 18.30 -3.03
N ALA A 98 0.89 17.27 -3.35
CA ALA A 98 1.08 15.88 -2.96
C ALA A 98 1.14 15.65 -1.44
N GLY A 99 0.39 16.46 -0.67
CA GLY A 99 0.25 16.34 0.77
C GLY A 99 1.26 17.14 1.59
N ALA A 100 2.09 17.99 0.96
CA ALA A 100 3.07 18.82 1.67
C ALA A 100 2.40 20.00 2.42
N SER A 101 1.31 20.55 1.89
CA SER A 101 0.47 21.55 2.55
C SER A 101 -1.02 21.31 2.31
N TRP A 102 -1.85 21.81 3.22
CA TRP A 102 -3.29 21.54 3.25
C TRP A 102 -4.09 22.81 3.57
N GLN A 103 -5.27 22.94 2.96
CA GLN A 103 -6.23 24.00 3.20
C GLN A 103 -7.66 23.44 3.27
N ASP A 104 -8.61 24.27 3.71
CA ASP A 104 -10.03 23.94 3.58
C ASP A 104 -10.45 23.84 2.11
N ALA A 105 -11.20 22.80 1.78
CA ALA A 105 -11.87 22.68 0.49
C ALA A 105 -13.27 23.33 0.54
N ALA A 106 -13.97 23.33 -0.60
CA ALA A 106 -15.27 23.98 -0.74
C ALA A 106 -16.37 23.36 0.16
N LEU A 107 -16.29 22.05 0.44
CA LEU A 107 -17.20 21.36 1.36
C LEU A 107 -16.68 21.48 2.80
N SER A 108 -17.35 22.26 3.64
CA SER A 108 -16.96 22.56 5.02
C SER A 108 -18.17 22.49 5.96
N ARG A 109 -17.92 22.36 7.28
CA ARG A 109 -18.96 22.31 8.33
C ARG A 109 -19.96 21.18 8.17
N VAL A 110 -19.50 20.06 7.62
CA VAL A 110 -20.27 18.83 7.45
C VAL A 110 -19.41 17.64 7.84
N ASP A 111 -20.02 16.55 8.26
CA ASP A 111 -19.30 15.35 8.66
C ASP A 111 -18.97 14.46 7.44
N ALA A 112 -18.00 14.87 6.64
CA ALA A 112 -17.63 14.23 5.39
C ALA A 112 -16.57 13.14 5.62
N MET A 113 -17.03 11.90 5.80
CA MET A 113 -16.17 10.77 6.15
C MET A 113 -15.54 10.11 4.91
N GLN A 114 -16.26 10.01 3.79
CA GLN A 114 -15.85 9.23 2.63
C GLN A 114 -16.01 10.01 1.32
N LEU A 115 -15.11 9.73 0.38
CA LEU A 115 -15.05 10.37 -0.92
C LEU A 115 -15.01 9.33 -2.04
N VAL A 116 -15.80 9.57 -3.09
CA VAL A 116 -15.77 8.80 -4.33
C VAL A 116 -15.44 9.74 -5.48
N MET A 117 -14.38 9.40 -6.22
CA MET A 117 -13.87 10.17 -7.37
C MET A 117 -13.74 9.24 -8.59
N PRO A 118 -14.79 9.10 -9.41
CA PRO A 118 -14.74 8.29 -10.62
C PRO A 118 -13.72 8.84 -11.62
N SER A 119 -12.91 7.96 -12.22
CA SER A 119 -11.85 8.38 -13.14
C SER A 119 -12.35 8.66 -14.56
N ASN A 120 -13.51 8.11 -14.93
CA ASN A 120 -14.14 8.33 -16.23
C ASN A 120 -15.16 9.48 -16.26
N ALA A 121 -15.40 10.15 -15.13
CA ALA A 121 -16.21 11.36 -15.01
C ALA A 121 -15.59 12.26 -13.92
N PRO A 122 -14.39 12.83 -14.17
CA PRO A 122 -13.61 13.53 -13.16
C PRO A 122 -14.26 14.82 -12.61
N GLU A 123 -15.24 15.37 -13.35
CA GLU A 123 -16.09 16.46 -12.88
C GLU A 123 -17.05 16.01 -11.77
N ARG A 124 -17.36 14.72 -11.69
CA ARG A 124 -18.28 14.19 -10.69
C ARG A 124 -17.54 13.68 -9.47
N ARG A 125 -17.99 14.09 -8.29
CA ARG A 125 -17.45 13.61 -7.00
C ARG A 125 -18.58 13.47 -6.01
N TYR A 126 -18.46 12.49 -5.12
CA TYR A 126 -19.43 12.28 -4.04
C TYR A 126 -18.73 12.33 -2.70
N ALA A 127 -19.41 12.92 -1.72
CA ALA A 127 -19.00 12.93 -0.32
C ALA A 127 -20.12 12.36 0.53
N ALA A 128 -19.78 11.49 1.47
CA ALA A 128 -20.72 10.81 2.36
C ALA A 128 -20.18 10.75 3.79
N GLY A 129 -21.06 10.64 4.79
CA GLY A 129 -20.71 10.52 6.20
C GLY A 129 -21.93 10.69 7.10
N HIS A 130 -21.81 11.32 8.26
CA HIS A 130 -22.95 11.53 9.18
C HIS A 130 -23.84 12.70 8.71
N ASP A 131 -25.07 12.40 8.31
CA ASP A 131 -26.01 13.38 7.72
C ASP A 131 -25.45 14.05 6.45
N VAL A 132 -24.51 13.39 5.77
CA VAL A 132 -23.84 13.89 4.57
C VAL A 132 -24.10 12.94 3.41
N PHE A 133 -24.74 13.46 2.37
CA PHE A 133 -24.63 12.92 1.03
C PHE A 133 -24.65 14.06 0.00
N TYR A 134 -23.45 14.42 -0.47
CA TYR A 134 -23.23 15.57 -1.35
C TYR A 134 -22.60 15.13 -2.67
N ILE A 135 -22.94 15.85 -3.73
CA ILE A 135 -22.37 15.69 -5.06
C ILE A 135 -21.73 16.99 -5.52
N SER A 136 -20.58 16.88 -6.17
CA SER A 136 -20.00 17.91 -7.03
C SER A 136 -20.12 17.46 -8.49
N THR A 137 -20.38 18.42 -9.38
CA THR A 137 -20.42 18.21 -10.84
C THR A 137 -19.43 19.12 -11.58
N ASP A 138 -18.50 19.73 -10.84
CA ASP A 138 -17.50 20.68 -11.32
C ASP A 138 -16.10 20.37 -10.77
N GLY A 139 -15.82 19.11 -10.45
CA GLY A 139 -14.49 18.70 -9.99
C GLY A 139 -14.18 19.14 -8.55
N GLY A 140 -15.20 19.27 -7.71
CA GLY A 140 -15.05 19.61 -6.30
C GLY A 140 -14.93 21.10 -6.00
N GLU A 141 -15.10 21.97 -7.02
CA GLU A 141 -15.15 23.42 -6.84
C GLU A 141 -16.40 23.86 -6.08
N SER A 142 -17.54 23.19 -6.32
CA SER A 142 -18.77 23.37 -5.55
C SER A 142 -19.47 22.04 -5.27
N TRP A 143 -20.26 22.03 -4.20
CA TRP A 143 -20.96 20.85 -3.69
C TRP A 143 -22.41 21.19 -3.37
N ARG A 144 -23.30 20.24 -3.59
CA ARG A 144 -24.71 20.32 -3.21
C ARG A 144 -25.18 19.02 -2.60
N GLU A 145 -26.17 19.09 -1.72
CA GLU A 145 -26.86 17.90 -1.25
C GLU A 145 -27.47 17.13 -2.43
N GLN A 146 -27.25 15.82 -2.45
CA GLN A 146 -27.85 14.93 -3.43
C GLN A 146 -29.22 14.49 -2.91
N MET A 147 -30.28 14.86 -3.63
CA MET A 147 -31.62 14.35 -3.34
C MET A 147 -31.63 12.83 -3.52
N ASN A 148 -32.17 12.12 -2.54
CA ASN A 148 -32.12 10.66 -2.45
C ASN A 148 -33.35 10.13 -1.71
N ASP A 149 -33.54 8.80 -1.77
CA ASP A 149 -34.59 8.04 -1.11
C ASP A 149 -34.05 7.03 -0.08
N LEU A 150 -32.83 7.27 0.45
CA LEU A 150 -32.25 6.42 1.49
C LEU A 150 -33.08 6.50 2.79
N PRO A 151 -33.10 5.42 3.59
CA PRO A 151 -33.81 5.41 4.87
C PRO A 151 -33.15 6.29 5.96
N GLY A 152 -31.92 6.76 5.71
CA GLY A 152 -31.17 7.66 6.59
C GLY A 152 -29.83 8.04 5.95
N LEU A 153 -29.20 9.10 6.47
CA LEU A 153 -27.93 9.64 5.96
C LEU A 153 -26.77 9.45 6.93
N ASP A 154 -26.89 8.57 7.90
CA ASP A 154 -25.77 8.14 8.74
C ASP A 154 -24.96 7.07 7.97
N LEU A 155 -24.14 7.50 7.01
CA LEU A 155 -23.50 6.62 6.01
C LEU A 155 -22.10 6.15 6.47
N HIS A 156 -22.04 5.04 7.21
CA HIS A 156 -20.79 4.50 7.77
C HIS A 156 -19.88 3.83 6.73
N ALA A 157 -20.46 3.39 5.63
CA ALA A 157 -19.74 2.87 4.48
C ALA A 157 -20.36 3.41 3.19
N PHE A 158 -19.51 3.80 2.25
CA PHE A 158 -19.85 4.43 1.00
C PHE A 158 -18.74 4.15 -0.01
N ALA A 159 -19.09 3.52 -1.12
CA ALA A 159 -18.17 3.24 -2.20
C ALA A 159 -18.88 3.48 -3.53
N GLY A 160 -18.11 3.82 -4.56
CA GLY A 160 -18.62 3.94 -5.91
C GLY A 160 -17.68 3.29 -6.90
N SER A 161 -18.22 2.92 -8.05
CA SER A 161 -17.39 2.40 -9.12
C SER A 161 -16.51 3.51 -9.69
N PRO A 162 -15.20 3.29 -9.83
CA PRO A 162 -14.33 4.26 -10.49
C PRO A 162 -14.55 4.31 -12.01
N THR A 163 -15.24 3.32 -12.60
CA THR A 163 -15.53 3.21 -14.04
C THR A 163 -17.02 3.31 -14.39
N ASP A 164 -17.91 3.39 -13.40
CA ASP A 164 -19.33 3.70 -13.58
C ASP A 164 -19.72 4.77 -12.54
N PRO A 165 -19.71 6.06 -12.90
CA PRO A 165 -19.93 7.14 -11.95
C PRO A 165 -21.35 7.19 -11.39
N ASN A 166 -22.29 6.40 -11.93
CA ASN A 166 -23.64 6.28 -11.40
C ASN A 166 -23.80 5.13 -10.41
N ARG A 167 -22.84 4.20 -10.37
CA ARG A 167 -22.88 3.04 -9.47
C ARG A 167 -22.33 3.40 -8.10
N LEU A 168 -23.20 3.40 -7.11
CA LEU A 168 -22.84 3.66 -5.71
C LEU A 168 -23.34 2.54 -4.81
N TYR A 169 -22.67 2.38 -3.68
CA TYR A 169 -23.00 1.42 -2.63
C TYR A 169 -22.85 2.13 -1.29
N THR A 170 -23.78 1.90 -0.37
CA THR A 170 -23.69 2.48 0.97
C THR A 170 -24.38 1.62 2.01
N VAL A 171 -23.96 1.77 3.26
CA VAL A 171 -24.62 1.18 4.42
C VAL A 171 -25.02 2.29 5.37
N PRO A 172 -26.28 2.75 5.29
CA PRO A 172 -26.82 3.63 6.31
C PRO A 172 -26.91 2.85 7.63
N MET A 173 -26.55 3.49 8.73
CA MET A 173 -26.51 2.87 10.06
C MET A 173 -27.84 2.16 10.36
N GLY A 174 -27.77 0.86 10.64
CA GLY A 174 -28.93 0.04 10.98
C GLY A 174 -29.88 -0.32 9.83
N ASN A 175 -29.55 -0.04 8.57
CA ASN A 175 -30.45 -0.22 7.43
C ASN A 175 -29.91 -1.14 6.31
N GLY A 176 -28.87 -1.93 6.57
CA GLY A 176 -28.32 -2.87 5.57
C GLY A 176 -27.60 -2.18 4.40
N LEU A 177 -27.32 -2.94 3.34
CA LEU A 177 -26.62 -2.45 2.16
C LEU A 177 -27.58 -1.96 1.09
N TRP A 178 -27.27 -0.81 0.52
CA TRP A 178 -28.03 -0.17 -0.53
C TRP A 178 -27.13 0.09 -1.73
N THR A 179 -27.69 -0.01 -2.93
CA THR A 179 -27.01 0.35 -4.18
C THR A 179 -27.84 1.31 -5.02
N SER A 180 -27.16 2.21 -5.71
CA SER A 180 -27.74 3.09 -6.72
C SER A 180 -27.12 2.85 -8.08
N ALA A 181 -27.94 3.01 -9.12
CA ALA A 181 -27.55 2.92 -10.53
C ALA A 181 -27.58 4.27 -11.25
N ASP A 182 -27.97 5.35 -10.56
CA ASP A 182 -28.26 6.66 -11.15
C ASP A 182 -27.57 7.82 -10.40
N GLY A 183 -26.43 7.52 -9.76
CA GLY A 183 -25.64 8.52 -9.04
C GLY A 183 -26.25 8.90 -7.70
N GLY A 184 -27.03 8.00 -7.10
CA GLY A 184 -27.60 8.16 -5.77
C GLY A 184 -28.89 8.95 -5.72
N THR A 185 -29.60 9.07 -6.85
CA THR A 185 -30.93 9.68 -6.86
C THR A 185 -31.97 8.68 -6.36
N ALA A 186 -31.87 7.42 -6.79
CA ALA A 186 -32.68 6.31 -6.32
C ALA A 186 -31.78 5.17 -5.82
N TRP A 187 -32.18 4.56 -4.71
CA TRP A 187 -31.46 3.49 -4.04
C TRP A 187 -32.34 2.25 -3.88
N ASN A 188 -31.72 1.09 -3.98
CA ASN A 188 -32.36 -0.20 -3.73
C ASN A 188 -31.60 -0.91 -2.63
N GLU A 189 -32.31 -1.41 -1.63
CA GLU A 189 -31.76 -2.34 -0.65
C GLU A 189 -31.30 -3.62 -1.37
N THR A 190 -30.16 -4.16 -0.96
CA THR A 190 -29.59 -5.39 -1.51
C THR A 190 -29.15 -6.34 -0.40
N THR A 191 -28.78 -7.55 -0.79
CA THR A 191 -28.34 -8.60 0.13
C THR A 191 -27.08 -8.19 0.87
N MET A 192 -27.06 -8.39 2.19
CA MET A 192 -25.83 -8.35 2.99
C MET A 192 -25.22 -9.75 3.09
N PRO A 193 -23.88 -9.89 3.15
CA PRO A 193 -23.26 -11.13 3.60
C PRO A 193 -23.84 -11.54 4.96
N PRO A 194 -24.10 -12.84 5.20
CA PRO A 194 -24.62 -13.30 6.48
C PRO A 194 -23.81 -12.80 7.66
N GLY A 195 -24.49 -12.20 8.65
CA GLY A 195 -23.88 -11.70 9.87
C GLY A 195 -23.34 -10.28 9.76
N ALA A 196 -23.37 -9.64 8.58
CA ALA A 196 -22.84 -8.29 8.39
C ALA A 196 -23.79 -7.15 8.81
N GLU A 197 -24.98 -7.44 9.32
CA GLU A 197 -26.12 -6.51 9.38
C GLU A 197 -26.03 -5.46 10.49
N THR A 198 -25.03 -5.52 11.38
CA THR A 198 -25.07 -4.83 12.68
C THR A 198 -23.83 -4.01 13.06
N GLN A 199 -22.84 -3.87 12.17
CA GLN A 199 -21.55 -3.26 12.54
C GLN A 199 -20.93 -2.44 11.41
N PRO A 200 -19.92 -1.58 11.73
CA PRO A 200 -19.16 -0.87 10.71
C PRO A 200 -18.54 -1.85 9.73
N ILE A 201 -18.66 -1.51 8.45
CA ILE A 201 -18.09 -2.29 7.36
C ILE A 201 -17.26 -1.36 6.47
N VAL A 202 -16.41 -1.97 5.65
CA VAL A 202 -15.70 -1.27 4.57
C VAL A 202 -16.17 -1.85 3.25
N LEU A 203 -16.46 -0.97 2.29
CA LEU A 203 -16.82 -1.33 0.92
C LEU A 203 -15.70 -0.92 -0.03
N ALA A 204 -15.44 -1.76 -1.04
CA ALA A 204 -14.57 -1.39 -2.15
C ALA A 204 -15.12 -1.97 -3.45
N VAL A 205 -15.09 -1.19 -4.53
CA VAL A 205 -15.46 -1.64 -5.87
C VAL A 205 -14.19 -1.85 -6.67
N SER A 206 -14.07 -2.98 -7.37
CA SER A 206 -12.91 -3.25 -8.19
C SER A 206 -12.78 -2.22 -9.31
N PRO A 207 -11.58 -1.63 -9.51
CA PRO A 207 -11.40 -0.61 -10.53
C PRO A 207 -11.41 -1.16 -11.95
N SER A 208 -11.08 -2.43 -12.14
CA SER A 208 -11.06 -3.08 -13.46
C SER A 208 -12.39 -3.71 -13.84
N ASP A 209 -13.26 -3.98 -12.86
CA ASP A 209 -14.53 -4.66 -13.07
C ASP A 209 -15.59 -4.17 -12.06
N PRO A 210 -16.54 -3.31 -12.47
CA PRO A 210 -17.55 -2.76 -11.57
C PRO A 210 -18.56 -3.80 -11.06
N GLU A 211 -18.57 -5.03 -11.59
CA GLU A 211 -19.36 -6.12 -11.03
C GLU A 211 -18.78 -6.64 -9.72
N ILE A 212 -17.48 -6.46 -9.52
CA ILE A 212 -16.78 -7.00 -8.35
C ILE A 212 -16.82 -6.00 -7.22
N VAL A 213 -17.48 -6.38 -6.13
CA VAL A 213 -17.59 -5.58 -4.90
C VAL A 213 -17.06 -6.39 -3.74
N TYR A 214 -16.22 -5.77 -2.92
CA TYR A 214 -15.71 -6.33 -1.68
C TYR A 214 -16.38 -5.65 -0.50
N LEU A 215 -16.64 -6.46 0.52
CA LEU A 215 -17.12 -6.02 1.82
C LEU A 215 -16.25 -6.67 2.88
N ALA A 216 -15.68 -5.86 3.77
CA ALA A 216 -14.89 -6.34 4.90
C ALA A 216 -15.57 -6.02 6.23
N ARG A 217 -15.59 -7.01 7.13
CA ARG A 217 -16.15 -6.90 8.48
C ARG A 217 -15.55 -7.96 9.39
N ASN A 218 -15.25 -7.62 10.66
CA ASN A 218 -14.83 -8.60 11.69
C ASN A 218 -13.66 -9.53 11.30
N GLY A 219 -12.77 -9.07 10.43
CA GLY A 219 -11.67 -9.89 9.90
C GLY A 219 -12.07 -10.85 8.77
N GLU A 220 -13.33 -10.86 8.37
CA GLU A 220 -13.84 -11.56 7.19
C GLU A 220 -13.93 -10.60 6.00
N ILE A 221 -13.64 -11.13 4.81
CA ILE A 221 -13.85 -10.44 3.54
C ILE A 221 -14.82 -11.28 2.73
N ALA A 222 -15.91 -10.64 2.31
CA ALA A 222 -16.85 -11.17 1.34
C ALA A 222 -16.64 -10.50 -0.02
N ILE A 223 -16.81 -11.28 -1.08
CA ILE A 223 -16.76 -10.82 -2.46
C ILE A 223 -18.12 -11.08 -3.13
N SER A 224 -18.56 -10.10 -3.90
CA SER A 224 -19.64 -10.24 -4.87
C SER A 224 -19.05 -10.10 -6.27
N THR A 225 -19.53 -10.89 -7.22
CA THR A 225 -19.19 -10.80 -8.65
C THR A 225 -20.39 -10.38 -9.50
N ASP A 226 -21.42 -9.84 -8.86
CA ASP A 226 -22.70 -9.47 -9.45
C ASP A 226 -23.28 -8.21 -8.81
N ARG A 227 -22.42 -7.21 -8.53
CA ARG A 227 -22.81 -5.89 -8.00
C ARG A 227 -23.51 -5.93 -6.64
N GLY A 228 -23.06 -6.81 -5.75
CA GLY A 228 -23.61 -6.95 -4.41
C GLY A 228 -24.97 -7.64 -4.34
N MET A 229 -25.40 -8.31 -5.42
CA MET A 229 -26.65 -9.10 -5.41
C MET A 229 -26.47 -10.41 -4.63
N THR A 230 -25.32 -11.08 -4.80
CA THR A 230 -24.91 -12.27 -4.06
C THR A 230 -23.49 -12.15 -3.52
N TRP A 231 -23.21 -12.88 -2.44
CA TRP A 231 -21.94 -12.80 -1.71
C TRP A 231 -21.34 -14.17 -1.44
N GLN A 232 -20.03 -14.25 -1.58
CA GLN A 232 -19.21 -15.40 -1.23
C GLN A 232 -18.20 -14.94 -0.18
N SER A 233 -18.10 -15.66 0.94
CA SER A 233 -17.05 -15.45 1.93
C SER A 233 -15.83 -16.30 1.56
N GLU A 234 -14.64 -15.72 1.58
CA GLU A 234 -13.42 -16.51 1.54
C GLU A 234 -13.25 -17.22 2.91
N PRO A 235 -12.91 -18.52 2.95
CA PRO A 235 -12.76 -19.30 4.18
C PRO A 235 -11.55 -18.90 5.06
#